data_AF-A0A8J7M789-F1
#
_entry.id   AF-A0A8J7M789-F1
#
_cell.length_a   1.000
_cell.length_b   1.000
_cell.length_c   1.000
_cell.angle_alpha   90.00
_cell.angle_beta   90.00
_cell.angle_gamma   90.00
#
_symmetry.space_group_name_H-M   'P 1'
#
loop_
_entity.id
_entity.type
_entity.pdbx_description
1 polymer ?
#
loop_
_entity_poly.entity_id
_entity_poly.type
_entity_poly.pdbx_seq_one_letter_code
_entity_poly.pdbx_strand_id
1 'polypeptide(L)'
;MGETHAERIMALLAQSPELNDDEIAEKLCIKPRQTVNQICRRLEQRGALERRVGAAGKIVNVLASAGPVAAAKPPPSSQPARKLASGEEKVLVPERFDRTLLIMPCSKGKRNGGVAANSGPCLADKIAPELAAELISARKNAAMKTSLDEAALMPAWQRYSGSLYRAGAGAVAHLLKEKMHIIILSGGYGAVLAGEPIGNYDQPLKTSWWPGKLLQRVLLSYASVQGIRTVRAFASSTSPYSSVLRGIRWDEAGIEDALLVTPEAKPGGTHKSPASIGEAVAALAARNLRSDWKSSYGLGLEFDG
;
A
#
# COMPACT_ATOMS: atom_id res chain seq x y z
N MET A 1 33.78 -5.71 16.17
CA MET A 1 32.50 -5.54 15.44
C MET A 1 31.72 -6.84 15.60
N GLY A 2 30.44 -6.77 15.96
CA GLY A 2 29.62 -7.98 16.14
C GLY A 2 29.20 -8.57 14.79
N GLU A 3 29.20 -9.89 14.68
CA GLU A 3 28.74 -10.63 13.50
C GLU A 3 27.26 -10.32 13.21
N THR A 4 26.94 -9.94 11.98
CA THR A 4 25.59 -9.61 11.55
C THR A 4 24.73 -10.86 11.40
N HIS A 5 23.39 -10.70 11.47
CA HIS A 5 22.48 -11.83 11.21
C HIS A 5 22.64 -12.43 9.81
N ALA A 6 23.04 -11.65 8.81
CA ALA A 6 23.28 -12.15 7.46
C ALA A 6 24.50 -13.09 7.41
N GLU A 7 25.59 -12.70 8.05
CA GLU A 7 26.80 -13.53 8.19
C GLU A 7 26.50 -14.82 8.95
N ARG A 8 25.78 -14.72 10.07
CA ARG A 8 25.35 -15.89 10.86
C ARG A 8 24.48 -16.87 10.06
N ILE A 9 23.59 -16.36 9.22
CA ILE A 9 22.74 -17.20 8.34
C ILE A 9 23.59 -17.91 7.28
N MET A 10 24.53 -17.20 6.64
CA MET A 10 25.43 -17.83 5.66
C MET A 10 26.35 -18.87 6.31
N ALA A 11 26.91 -18.57 7.49
CA ALA A 11 27.72 -19.52 8.26
C ALA A 11 26.92 -20.77 8.65
N LEU A 12 25.65 -20.60 9.06
CA LEU A 12 24.76 -21.73 9.34
C LEU A 12 24.49 -22.57 8.08
N LEU A 13 24.20 -21.93 6.95
CA LEU A 13 23.91 -22.65 5.70
C LEU A 13 25.15 -23.32 5.09
N ALA A 14 26.35 -22.86 5.44
CA ALA A 14 27.60 -23.54 5.10
C ALA A 14 27.79 -24.85 5.88
N GLN A 15 27.30 -24.90 7.13
CA GLN A 15 27.39 -26.09 7.99
C GLN A 15 26.19 -27.03 7.81
N SER A 16 25.03 -26.48 7.47
CA SER A 16 23.76 -27.20 7.31
C SER A 16 23.03 -26.66 6.09
N PRO A 17 23.29 -27.21 4.88
CA PRO A 17 22.62 -26.76 3.67
C PRO A 17 21.12 -27.10 3.70
N GLU A 18 20.34 -26.42 2.87
CA GLU A 18 18.90 -26.69 2.65
C GLU A 18 17.97 -26.43 3.84
N LEU A 19 18.25 -25.43 4.67
CA LEU A 19 17.34 -25.06 5.76
C LEU A 19 16.23 -24.11 5.30
N ASN A 20 15.01 -24.36 5.76
CA ASN A 20 13.90 -23.43 5.58
C ASN A 20 13.94 -22.27 6.61
N ASP A 21 13.14 -21.24 6.39
CA ASP A 21 13.17 -20.03 7.24
C ASP A 21 12.78 -20.31 8.72
N ASP A 22 12.02 -21.38 9.04
CA ASP A 22 11.69 -21.75 10.43
C ASP A 22 12.91 -22.33 11.13
N GLU A 23 13.58 -23.28 10.46
CA GLU A 23 14.76 -23.96 10.99
C GLU A 23 15.92 -22.97 11.22
N ILE A 24 16.11 -22.01 10.30
CA ILE A 24 17.11 -20.95 10.47
C ILE A 24 16.75 -20.05 11.66
N ALA A 25 15.47 -19.65 11.79
CA ALA A 25 15.02 -18.81 12.89
C ALA A 25 15.19 -19.49 14.25
N GLU A 26 14.89 -20.79 14.32
CA GLU A 26 15.06 -21.61 15.51
C GLU A 26 16.55 -21.78 15.86
N LYS A 27 17.39 -22.24 14.92
CA LYS A 27 18.81 -22.50 15.18
C LYS A 27 19.61 -21.25 15.55
N LEU A 28 19.24 -20.07 15.03
CA LEU A 28 19.93 -18.81 15.33
C LEU A 28 19.25 -17.99 16.44
N CYS A 29 18.14 -18.49 17.00
CA CYS A 29 17.29 -17.78 17.95
C CYS A 29 16.86 -16.39 17.45
N ILE A 30 16.60 -16.24 16.14
CA ILE A 30 16.19 -14.97 15.53
C ILE A 30 14.66 -14.87 15.56
N LYS A 31 14.14 -13.96 16.38
CA LYS A 31 12.71 -13.63 16.45
C LYS A 31 12.48 -12.17 16.04
N PRO A 32 11.44 -11.88 15.23
CA PRO A 32 10.49 -12.80 14.61
C PRO A 32 11.06 -13.54 13.38
N ARG A 33 10.48 -14.70 13.00
CA ARG A 33 10.80 -15.46 11.76
C ARG A 33 10.82 -14.57 10.51
N GLN A 34 9.97 -13.54 10.46
CA GLN A 34 9.92 -12.58 9.35
C GLN A 34 11.27 -11.90 9.07
N THR A 35 12.09 -11.70 10.11
CA THR A 35 13.45 -11.14 9.99
C THR A 35 14.34 -12.07 9.14
N VAL A 36 14.29 -13.38 9.40
CA VAL A 36 15.03 -14.38 8.62
C VAL A 36 14.58 -14.37 7.16
N ASN A 37 13.27 -14.40 6.92
CA ASN A 37 12.72 -14.36 5.55
C ASN A 37 13.20 -13.13 4.77
N GLN A 38 13.19 -11.95 5.40
CA GLN A 38 13.67 -10.71 4.78
C GLN A 38 15.17 -10.75 4.47
N ILE A 39 15.98 -11.30 5.37
CA ILE A 39 17.42 -11.43 5.16
C ILE A 39 17.71 -12.42 4.03
N CYS A 40 17.08 -13.59 4.04
CA CYS A 40 17.26 -14.59 3.00
C CYS A 40 16.84 -14.07 1.61
N ARG A 41 15.73 -13.34 1.50
CA ARG A 41 15.33 -12.68 0.24
C ARG A 41 16.35 -11.65 -0.24
N ARG A 42 16.94 -10.88 0.68
CA ARG A 42 17.98 -9.91 0.33
C ARG A 42 19.26 -10.60 -0.13
N LEU A 43 19.64 -11.71 0.50
CA LEU A 43 20.80 -12.52 0.10
C LEU A 43 20.55 -13.20 -1.26
N GLU A 44 19.35 -13.69 -1.51
CA GLU A 44 18.94 -14.22 -2.82
C GLU A 44 19.03 -13.16 -3.93
N GLN A 45 18.50 -11.96 -3.69
CA GLN A 45 18.61 -10.84 -4.64
C GLN A 45 20.07 -10.45 -4.97
N ARG A 46 21.01 -10.75 -4.06
CA ARG A 46 22.45 -10.51 -4.25
C ARG A 46 23.18 -11.72 -4.84
N GLY A 47 22.48 -12.80 -5.14
CA GLY A 47 23.06 -14.06 -5.63
C GLY A 47 23.87 -14.83 -4.59
N ALA A 48 23.77 -14.48 -3.30
CA ALA A 48 24.48 -15.19 -2.23
C ALA A 48 23.75 -16.47 -1.78
N LEU A 49 22.43 -16.52 -1.99
CA LEU A 49 21.59 -17.68 -1.71
C LEU A 49 20.71 -18.01 -2.92
N GLU A 50 20.33 -19.28 -3.02
CA GLU A 50 19.25 -19.75 -3.88
C GLU A 50 18.11 -20.27 -3.00
N ARG A 51 16.88 -19.84 -3.29
CA ARG A 51 15.68 -20.38 -2.63
C ARG A 51 14.98 -21.36 -3.57
N ARG A 52 14.84 -22.62 -3.15
CA ARG A 52 14.21 -23.68 -3.96
C ARG A 52 13.21 -24.50 -3.14
N VAL A 53 12.34 -25.23 -3.82
CA VAL A 53 11.40 -26.16 -3.17
C VAL A 53 12.17 -27.43 -2.78
N GLY A 54 12.26 -27.72 -1.49
CA GLY A 54 12.91 -28.91 -0.94
C GLY A 54 12.01 -30.15 -0.94
N ALA A 55 12.53 -31.28 -0.47
CA ALA A 55 11.86 -32.60 -0.51
C ALA A 55 10.48 -32.63 0.17
N ALA A 56 10.25 -31.78 1.17
CA ALA A 56 8.98 -31.67 1.89
C ALA A 56 7.99 -30.64 1.27
N GLY A 57 8.27 -30.13 0.06
CA GLY A 57 7.48 -29.06 -0.57
C GLY A 57 7.66 -27.68 0.06
N LYS A 58 8.53 -27.55 1.07
CA LYS A 58 8.87 -26.27 1.73
C LYS A 58 9.99 -25.55 0.97
N ILE A 59 9.99 -24.22 1.03
CA ILE A 59 11.10 -23.41 0.48
C ILE A 59 12.30 -23.51 1.41
N VAL A 60 13.41 -24.02 0.89
CA VAL A 60 14.71 -24.14 1.56
C VAL A 60 15.71 -23.15 0.97
N ASN A 61 16.69 -22.72 1.78
CA ASN A 61 17.74 -21.80 1.39
C ASN A 61 19.06 -22.58 1.20
N VAL A 62 19.75 -22.34 0.09
CA VAL A 62 21.03 -22.99 -0.24
C VAL A 62 22.06 -21.91 -0.58
N LEU A 63 23.30 -22.06 -0.13
CA LEU A 63 24.38 -21.17 -0.57
C LEU A 63 24.63 -21.35 -2.06
N ALA A 64 24.67 -20.25 -2.80
CA ALA A 64 25.06 -20.29 -4.20
C ALA A 64 26.51 -20.81 -4.29
N SER A 65 26.73 -21.91 -5.01
CA SER A 65 28.08 -22.43 -5.23
C SER A 65 28.89 -21.37 -5.98
N ALA A 66 30.18 -21.21 -5.63
CA ALA A 66 31.11 -20.29 -6.29
C ALA A 66 31.49 -20.75 -7.72
N GLY A 67 30.50 -21.17 -8.52
CA GLY A 67 30.65 -21.33 -9.96
C GLY A 67 30.77 -19.97 -10.63
N PRO A 68 31.24 -19.92 -11.89
CA PRO A 68 31.34 -18.68 -12.66
C PRO A 68 29.98 -18.01 -12.60
N VAL A 69 29.96 -16.79 -12.06
CA VAL A 69 28.77 -15.98 -11.79
C VAL A 69 27.85 -16.10 -13.00
N ALA A 70 26.87 -17.00 -12.95
CA ALA A 70 25.90 -17.17 -14.00
C ALA A 70 25.21 -15.83 -14.07
N ALA A 71 25.41 -15.13 -15.18
CA ALA A 71 24.96 -13.76 -15.42
C ALA A 71 23.59 -13.61 -14.77
N ALA A 72 23.53 -12.76 -13.73
CA ALA A 72 22.35 -12.57 -12.91
C ALA A 72 21.13 -12.58 -13.82
N LYS A 73 20.20 -13.52 -13.61
CA LYS A 73 18.89 -13.44 -14.27
C LYS A 73 18.44 -12.00 -14.05
N PRO A 74 18.25 -11.20 -15.13
CA PRO A 74 17.85 -9.83 -14.97
C PRO A 74 16.64 -9.85 -14.04
N PRO A 75 16.55 -8.94 -13.05
CA PRO A 75 15.38 -8.86 -12.19
C PRO A 75 14.15 -8.98 -13.09
N PRO A 76 13.11 -9.77 -12.72
CA PRO A 76 11.90 -9.87 -13.53
C PRO A 76 11.56 -8.45 -13.91
N SER A 77 11.60 -8.15 -15.21
CA SER A 77 11.67 -6.79 -15.69
C SER A 77 10.54 -6.07 -14.96
N SER A 78 10.91 -5.16 -14.06
CA SER A 78 10.05 -4.04 -13.77
C SER A 78 9.80 -3.51 -15.15
N GLN A 79 8.60 -3.79 -15.70
CA GLN A 79 8.15 -3.19 -16.94
C GLN A 79 8.63 -1.75 -16.83
N PRO A 80 9.47 -1.28 -17.77
CA PRO A 80 10.08 0.03 -17.63
C PRO A 80 8.92 0.95 -17.34
N ALA A 81 8.93 1.55 -16.13
CA ALA A 81 8.02 2.62 -15.79
C ALA A 81 8.05 3.51 -17.01
N ARG A 82 6.94 3.55 -17.74
CA ARG A 82 6.83 4.20 -19.04
C ARG A 82 7.43 5.56 -18.77
N LYS A 83 8.63 5.84 -19.29
CA LYS A 83 9.28 7.12 -19.09
C LYS A 83 8.38 8.09 -19.83
N LEU A 84 7.39 8.65 -19.12
CA LEU A 84 6.65 9.80 -19.60
C LEU A 84 7.70 10.83 -19.99
N ALA A 85 7.54 11.37 -21.19
CA ALA A 85 8.46 12.32 -21.77
C ALA A 85 8.83 13.39 -20.72
N SER A 86 10.12 13.45 -20.41
CA SER A 86 10.72 14.45 -19.54
C SER A 86 10.50 15.83 -20.17
N GLY A 87 9.51 16.58 -19.71
CA GLY A 87 9.28 17.94 -20.20
C GLY A 87 8.02 18.61 -19.69
N GLU A 88 6.95 17.86 -19.41
CA GLU A 88 5.73 18.46 -18.87
C GLU A 88 5.79 18.51 -17.33
N GLU A 89 5.64 19.72 -16.80
CA GLU A 89 5.52 19.96 -15.37
C GLU A 89 4.29 19.21 -14.83
N LYS A 90 4.52 18.23 -13.96
CA LYS A 90 3.44 17.43 -13.37
C LYS A 90 2.52 18.35 -12.57
N VAL A 91 1.24 18.42 -12.97
CA VAL A 91 0.22 19.15 -12.21
C VAL A 91 0.02 18.44 -10.87
N LEU A 92 0.46 19.03 -9.76
CA LEU A 92 0.31 18.40 -8.45
C LEU A 92 -1.04 18.70 -7.81
N VAL A 93 -1.52 19.93 -7.97
CA VAL A 93 -2.81 20.40 -7.46
C VAL A 93 -3.78 20.50 -8.64
N PRO A 94 -4.80 19.62 -8.72
CA PRO A 94 -5.84 19.72 -9.74
C PRO A 94 -6.60 21.05 -9.64
N GLU A 95 -7.02 21.56 -10.79
CA GLU A 95 -7.89 22.74 -10.86
C GLU A 95 -9.25 22.46 -10.20
N ARG A 96 -9.85 21.30 -10.52
CA ARG A 96 -11.21 20.91 -10.15
C ARG A 96 -11.28 19.71 -9.21
N PHE A 97 -11.47 19.96 -7.93
CA PHE A 97 -11.61 18.89 -6.93
C PHE A 97 -12.87 18.03 -7.12
N ASP A 98 -13.97 18.60 -7.61
CA ASP A 98 -15.22 17.87 -7.90
C ASP A 98 -15.08 16.80 -8.99
N ARG A 99 -13.96 16.79 -9.73
CA ARG A 99 -13.61 15.80 -10.75
C ARG A 99 -12.29 15.08 -10.42
N THR A 100 -11.81 15.21 -9.19
CA THR A 100 -10.60 14.54 -8.71
C THR A 100 -10.94 13.41 -7.74
N LEU A 101 -10.28 12.27 -7.92
CA LEU A 101 -10.22 11.19 -6.95
C LEU A 101 -8.91 11.25 -6.13
N LEU A 102 -9.04 11.49 -4.83
CA LEU A 102 -7.99 11.27 -3.84
C LEU A 102 -8.03 9.82 -3.34
N ILE A 103 -6.89 9.13 -3.38
CA ILE A 103 -6.76 7.78 -2.84
C ILE A 103 -5.73 7.77 -1.71
N MET A 104 -6.09 7.23 -0.56
CA MET A 104 -5.23 7.20 0.63
C MET A 104 -5.22 5.81 1.28
N PRO A 105 -4.15 5.42 1.98
CA PRO A 105 -4.09 4.15 2.68
C PRO A 105 -4.81 4.27 4.03
N CYS A 106 -5.42 3.18 4.48
CA CYS A 106 -5.93 3.11 5.85
C CYS A 106 -4.80 3.15 6.88
N SER A 107 -5.18 3.31 8.16
CA SER A 107 -4.23 3.23 9.26
C SER A 107 -4.37 1.95 10.07
N LYS A 108 -3.25 1.49 10.65
CA LYS A 108 -3.27 0.48 11.71
C LYS A 108 -4.10 0.99 12.89
N GLY A 109 -3.82 2.21 13.36
CA GLY A 109 -4.55 2.84 14.46
C GLY A 109 -5.98 3.20 14.07
N LYS A 110 -6.93 2.86 14.93
CA LYS A 110 -8.35 3.20 14.79
C LYS A 110 -8.88 3.79 16.09
N ARG A 111 -9.80 4.73 15.97
CA ARG A 111 -10.52 5.32 17.11
C ARG A 111 -11.61 4.35 17.57
N ASN A 112 -11.79 4.26 18.87
CA ASN A 112 -12.93 3.59 19.47
C ASN A 112 -14.17 4.49 19.40
N GLY A 113 -15.35 3.91 19.64
CA GLY A 113 -16.64 4.59 19.57
C GLY A 113 -17.32 4.48 18.21
N GLY A 114 -18.28 5.36 17.96
CA GLY A 114 -19.18 5.32 16.81
C GLY A 114 -20.64 5.27 17.25
N VAL A 115 -21.55 5.13 16.30
CA VAL A 115 -22.97 4.92 16.57
C VAL A 115 -23.38 3.54 16.08
N ALA A 116 -24.31 2.91 16.78
CA ALA A 116 -24.92 1.65 16.33
C ALA A 116 -25.74 1.95 15.08
N ALA A 117 -25.57 1.13 14.03
CA ALA A 117 -26.32 1.18 12.77
C ALA A 117 -26.35 2.57 12.10
N ASN A 118 -25.32 2.88 11.32
CA ASN A 118 -25.37 4.01 10.40
C ASN A 118 -25.46 3.48 8.96
N SER A 119 -26.63 3.62 8.33
CA SER A 119 -26.78 3.42 6.89
C SER A 119 -26.29 4.68 6.18
N GLY A 120 -25.03 4.66 5.77
CA GLY A 120 -24.43 5.71 4.95
C GLY A 120 -24.21 5.23 3.52
N PRO A 121 -23.87 6.15 2.59
CA PRO A 121 -23.47 5.78 1.23
C PRO A 121 -22.30 4.80 1.25
N CYS A 122 -22.39 3.74 0.46
CA CYS A 122 -21.34 2.73 0.32
C CYS A 122 -20.67 2.85 -1.05
N LEU A 123 -19.37 2.51 -1.13
CA LEU A 123 -18.66 2.42 -2.41
C LEU A 123 -19.34 1.46 -3.39
N ALA A 124 -19.93 0.37 -2.89
CA ALA A 124 -20.65 -0.60 -3.69
C ALA A 124 -21.84 0.01 -4.46
N ASP A 125 -22.45 1.07 -3.93
CA ASP A 125 -23.58 1.78 -4.57
C ASP A 125 -23.12 2.72 -5.71
N LYS A 126 -21.80 2.86 -5.91
CA LYS A 126 -21.18 3.85 -6.80
C LYS A 126 -20.30 3.23 -7.89
N ILE A 127 -20.39 1.91 -8.07
CA ILE A 127 -19.64 1.13 -9.08
C ILE A 127 -20.60 0.22 -9.86
N ALA A 128 -20.10 -0.45 -10.90
CA ALA A 128 -20.90 -1.38 -11.70
C ALA A 128 -21.52 -2.49 -10.81
N PRO A 129 -22.81 -2.85 -11.00
CA PRO A 129 -23.52 -3.78 -10.11
C PRO A 129 -22.84 -5.14 -9.93
N GLU A 130 -22.27 -5.70 -10.99
CA GLU A 130 -21.57 -6.98 -10.97
C GLU A 130 -20.33 -6.90 -10.06
N LEU A 131 -19.60 -5.79 -10.18
CA LEU A 131 -18.41 -5.53 -9.39
C LEU A 131 -18.75 -5.17 -7.93
N ALA A 132 -19.90 -4.52 -7.70
CA ALA A 132 -20.44 -4.30 -6.36
C ALA A 132 -20.71 -5.63 -5.65
N ALA A 133 -21.34 -6.59 -6.33
CA ALA A 133 -21.57 -7.93 -5.79
C ALA A 133 -20.25 -8.66 -5.47
N GLU A 134 -19.26 -8.59 -6.38
CA GLU A 134 -17.91 -9.13 -6.14
C GLU A 134 -17.25 -8.47 -4.91
N LEU A 135 -17.31 -7.15 -4.78
CA LEU A 135 -16.74 -6.41 -3.66
C LEU A 135 -17.41 -6.78 -2.33
N ILE A 136 -18.74 -6.87 -2.29
CA ILE A 136 -19.49 -7.27 -1.09
C ILE A 136 -19.11 -8.69 -0.67
N SER A 137 -19.01 -9.63 -1.62
CA SER A 137 -18.57 -11.00 -1.35
C SER A 137 -17.13 -11.04 -0.80
N ALA A 138 -16.20 -10.30 -1.40
CA ALA A 138 -14.82 -10.20 -0.93
C ALA A 138 -14.72 -9.57 0.47
N ARG A 139 -15.54 -8.56 0.77
CA ARG A 139 -15.62 -7.95 2.12
C ARG A 139 -16.09 -8.94 3.17
N LYS A 140 -17.12 -9.75 2.88
CA LYS A 140 -17.56 -10.83 3.80
C LYS A 140 -16.41 -11.82 4.08
N ASN A 141 -15.67 -12.20 3.05
CA ASN A 141 -14.51 -13.09 3.18
C ASN A 141 -13.36 -12.46 3.98
N ALA A 142 -13.12 -11.16 3.83
CA ALA A 142 -12.13 -10.43 4.61
C ALA A 142 -12.58 -10.25 6.07
N ALA A 143 -13.86 -9.97 6.32
CA ALA A 143 -14.43 -9.83 7.65
C ALA A 143 -14.21 -11.08 8.52
N MET A 144 -14.46 -12.26 7.95
CA MET A 144 -14.19 -13.56 8.61
C MET A 144 -12.72 -13.74 9.02
N LYS A 145 -11.79 -13.09 8.32
CA LYS A 145 -10.34 -13.20 8.58
C LYS A 145 -9.79 -12.10 9.48
N THR A 146 -10.58 -11.07 9.80
CA THR A 146 -10.09 -9.84 10.46
C THR A 146 -10.67 -9.56 11.83
N SER A 147 -11.56 -10.43 12.33
CA SER A 147 -12.34 -10.14 13.54
C SER A 147 -12.98 -8.75 13.44
N LEU A 148 -13.60 -8.46 12.29
CA LEU A 148 -14.24 -7.18 12.02
C LEU A 148 -15.40 -6.97 13.00
N ASP A 149 -15.35 -5.88 13.77
CA ASP A 149 -16.39 -5.47 14.70
C ASP A 149 -17.18 -4.29 14.15
N GLU A 150 -18.42 -4.55 13.74
CA GLU A 150 -19.35 -3.55 13.19
C GLU A 150 -20.38 -3.06 14.21
N ALA A 151 -20.22 -3.36 15.50
CA ALA A 151 -21.17 -2.94 16.54
C ALA A 151 -21.26 -1.41 16.68
N ALA A 152 -20.16 -0.71 16.43
CA ALA A 152 -20.11 0.75 16.38
C ALA A 152 -19.49 1.21 15.07
N LEU A 153 -20.23 1.99 14.29
CA LEU A 153 -19.82 2.51 12.99
C LEU A 153 -19.52 4.00 13.05
N MET A 154 -18.55 4.45 12.24
CA MET A 154 -18.29 5.86 11.98
C MET A 154 -17.66 6.02 10.59
N PRO A 155 -17.69 7.22 9.98
CA PRO A 155 -17.04 7.47 8.70
C PRO A 155 -15.59 6.99 8.68
N ALA A 156 -15.17 6.33 7.60
CA ALA A 156 -13.84 5.75 7.46
C ALA A 156 -12.71 6.74 7.78
N TRP A 157 -12.79 7.99 7.29
CA TRP A 157 -11.77 8.99 7.58
C TRP A 157 -11.69 9.40 9.06
N GLN A 158 -12.78 9.26 9.81
CA GLN A 158 -12.82 9.52 11.26
C GLN A 158 -12.38 8.30 12.07
N ARG A 159 -12.63 7.09 11.55
CA ARG A 159 -12.21 5.83 12.19
C ARG A 159 -10.70 5.73 12.28
N TYR A 160 -9.96 6.10 11.26
CA TYR A 160 -8.50 5.93 11.26
C TYR A 160 -7.79 7.02 12.09
N SER A 161 -6.78 6.63 12.89
CA SER A 161 -6.16 7.50 13.91
C SER A 161 -4.63 7.60 13.87
N GLY A 162 -3.97 6.94 12.91
CA GLY A 162 -2.51 7.01 12.77
C GLY A 162 -1.99 8.39 12.38
N SER A 163 -0.66 8.54 12.33
CA SER A 163 -0.01 9.84 12.10
C SER A 163 -0.43 10.52 10.79
N LEU A 164 -0.71 9.75 9.74
CA LEU A 164 -1.32 10.26 8.50
C LEU A 164 -2.63 11.01 8.78
N TYR A 165 -3.55 10.40 9.52
CA TYR A 165 -4.85 11.00 9.81
C TYR A 165 -4.75 12.10 10.87
N ARG A 166 -3.80 12.02 11.81
CA ARG A 166 -3.56 13.14 12.74
C ARG A 166 -3.08 14.39 12.01
N ALA A 167 -2.19 14.25 11.03
CA ALA A 167 -1.71 15.38 10.24
C ALA A 167 -2.71 15.82 9.16
N GLY A 168 -3.49 14.90 8.59
CA GLY A 168 -4.34 15.17 7.42
C GLY A 168 -5.85 15.23 7.65
N ALA A 169 -6.39 14.92 8.83
CA ALA A 169 -7.85 14.80 9.02
C ALA A 169 -8.61 16.10 8.71
N GLY A 170 -8.07 17.26 9.10
CA GLY A 170 -8.67 18.55 8.76
C GLY A 170 -8.73 18.79 7.25
N ALA A 171 -7.68 18.38 6.54
CA ALA A 171 -7.60 18.46 5.09
C ALA A 171 -8.59 17.52 4.40
N VAL A 172 -8.72 16.28 4.87
CA VAL A 172 -9.74 15.34 4.36
C VAL A 172 -11.14 15.91 4.54
N ALA A 173 -11.44 16.48 5.71
CA ALA A 173 -12.74 17.11 5.96
C ALA A 173 -12.99 18.32 5.03
N HIS A 174 -11.97 19.15 4.78
CA HIS A 174 -12.06 20.27 3.85
C HIS A 174 -12.29 19.78 2.40
N LEU A 175 -11.51 18.81 1.93
CA LEU A 175 -11.64 18.27 0.57
C LEU A 175 -13.00 17.60 0.32
N LEU A 176 -13.59 16.95 1.33
CA LEU A 176 -14.96 16.45 1.24
C LEU A 176 -15.98 17.59 1.06
N LYS A 177 -15.80 18.73 1.73
CA LYS A 177 -16.66 19.92 1.54
C LYS A 177 -16.50 20.51 0.14
N GLU A 178 -15.28 20.49 -0.40
CA GLU A 178 -14.98 20.84 -1.80
C GLU A 178 -15.44 19.78 -2.81
N LYS A 179 -16.23 18.79 -2.38
CA LYS A 179 -16.79 17.70 -3.20
C LYS A 179 -15.74 16.81 -3.86
N MET A 180 -14.51 16.79 -3.33
CA MET A 180 -13.49 15.86 -3.79
C MET A 180 -13.92 14.42 -3.50
N HIS A 181 -13.75 13.54 -4.48
CA HIS A 181 -13.99 12.12 -4.26
C HIS A 181 -12.81 11.55 -3.49
N ILE A 182 -13.06 10.90 -2.34
CA ILE A 182 -11.98 10.34 -1.52
C ILE A 182 -12.27 8.87 -1.25
N ILE A 183 -11.36 8.01 -1.69
CA ILE A 183 -11.36 6.56 -1.39
C ILE A 183 -10.20 6.23 -0.48
N ILE A 184 -10.47 5.42 0.55
CA ILE A 184 -9.45 4.87 1.43
C ILE A 184 -9.29 3.38 1.11
N LEU A 185 -8.06 2.98 0.75
CA LEU A 185 -7.71 1.57 0.61
C LEU A 185 -7.58 0.95 2.00
N SER A 186 -8.40 -0.06 2.27
CA SER A 186 -8.66 -0.62 3.59
C SER A 186 -8.29 -2.10 3.65
N GLY A 187 -7.56 -2.51 4.68
CA GLY A 187 -7.25 -3.93 4.86
C GLY A 187 -8.46 -4.81 5.15
N GLY A 188 -9.46 -4.31 5.88
CA GLY A 188 -10.68 -5.04 6.23
C GLY A 188 -11.79 -4.92 5.18
N TYR A 189 -11.83 -3.79 4.46
CA TYR A 189 -12.93 -3.46 3.54
C TYR A 189 -12.52 -3.35 2.06
N GLY A 190 -11.23 -3.47 1.75
CA GLY A 190 -10.66 -3.39 0.41
C GLY A 190 -10.49 -1.94 -0.04
N ALA A 191 -11.60 -1.32 -0.40
CA ALA A 191 -11.70 0.11 -0.70
C ALA A 191 -13.01 0.63 -0.11
N VAL A 192 -13.01 1.82 0.49
CA VAL A 192 -14.21 2.45 1.08
C VAL A 192 -14.24 3.94 0.73
N LEU A 193 -15.42 4.53 0.61
CA LEU A 193 -15.51 6.00 0.58
C LEU A 193 -15.02 6.56 1.92
N ALA A 194 -14.42 7.74 1.92
CA ALA A 194 -14.03 8.39 3.18
C ALA A 194 -15.22 8.53 4.14
N GLY A 195 -16.40 8.88 3.61
CA GLY A 195 -17.65 9.01 4.37
C GLY A 195 -18.35 7.69 4.70
N GLU A 196 -17.91 6.55 4.16
CA GLU A 196 -18.55 5.25 4.36
C GLU A 196 -18.42 4.83 5.83
N PRO A 197 -19.53 4.46 6.51
CA PRO A 197 -19.47 3.96 7.87
C PRO A 197 -18.72 2.63 7.94
N ILE A 198 -17.70 2.55 8.78
CA ILE A 198 -16.92 1.33 9.01
C ILE A 198 -16.78 1.00 10.49
N GLY A 199 -16.70 -0.30 10.76
CA GLY A 199 -16.38 -0.89 12.03
C GLY A 199 -14.89 -0.81 12.38
N ASN A 200 -14.52 -1.48 13.46
CA ASN A 200 -13.15 -1.61 13.93
C ASN A 200 -12.54 -2.95 13.49
N TYR A 201 -11.25 -2.96 13.18
CA TYR A 201 -10.50 -4.17 12.79
C TYR A 201 -8.99 -3.93 12.97
N ASP A 202 -8.16 -4.95 13.14
CA ASP A 202 -6.69 -4.78 13.18
C ASP A 202 -5.98 -5.61 12.12
N GLN A 203 -6.12 -5.18 10.86
CA GLN A 203 -5.49 -5.88 9.75
C GLN A 203 -4.90 -4.92 8.70
N PRO A 204 -3.59 -5.00 8.39
CA PRO A 204 -3.04 -4.34 7.21
C PRO A 204 -3.58 -4.94 5.91
N LEU A 205 -3.55 -4.16 4.82
CA LEU A 205 -3.96 -4.63 3.50
C LEU A 205 -3.14 -5.85 3.04
N LYS A 206 -3.84 -6.96 2.79
CA LYS A 206 -3.32 -8.18 2.15
C LYS A 206 -3.93 -8.30 0.77
N THR A 207 -3.14 -8.04 -0.28
CA THR A 207 -3.61 -8.06 -1.68
C THR A 207 -4.19 -9.42 -2.09
N SER A 208 -3.69 -10.53 -1.53
CA SER A 208 -4.21 -11.87 -1.78
C SER A 208 -5.65 -12.10 -1.31
N TRP A 209 -6.21 -11.23 -0.48
CA TRP A 209 -7.61 -11.30 -0.07
C TRP A 209 -8.57 -10.66 -1.07
N TRP A 210 -8.03 -9.95 -2.06
CA TRP A 210 -8.78 -9.21 -3.07
C TRP A 210 -8.41 -9.78 -4.45
N PRO A 211 -8.96 -10.95 -4.81
CA PRO A 211 -8.53 -11.73 -5.98
C PRO A 211 -8.83 -11.01 -7.29
N GLY A 212 -8.22 -11.46 -8.39
CA GLY A 212 -8.55 -10.96 -9.73
C GLY A 212 -8.33 -9.45 -9.91
N LYS A 213 -7.37 -8.86 -9.17
CA LYS A 213 -7.14 -7.40 -9.14
C LYS A 213 -8.41 -6.61 -8.79
N LEU A 214 -9.23 -7.15 -7.89
CA LEU A 214 -10.54 -6.58 -7.54
C LEU A 214 -10.44 -5.10 -7.14
N LEU A 215 -9.43 -4.71 -6.35
CA LEU A 215 -9.29 -3.32 -5.92
C LEU A 215 -9.00 -2.38 -7.10
N GLN A 216 -8.17 -2.79 -8.06
CA GLN A 216 -7.90 -2.01 -9.26
C GLN A 216 -9.16 -1.86 -10.11
N ARG A 217 -9.89 -2.96 -10.34
CA ARG A 217 -11.17 -2.94 -11.07
C ARG A 217 -12.19 -2.03 -10.40
N VAL A 218 -12.31 -2.08 -9.06
CA VAL A 218 -13.22 -1.24 -8.28
C VAL A 218 -12.90 0.24 -8.44
N LEU A 219 -11.61 0.60 -8.35
CA LEU A 219 -11.17 1.98 -8.52
C LEU A 219 -11.42 2.50 -9.95
N LEU A 220 -11.16 1.69 -10.98
CA LEU A 220 -11.45 2.03 -12.38
C LEU A 220 -12.96 2.20 -12.62
N SER A 221 -13.78 1.27 -12.12
CA SER A 221 -15.23 1.35 -12.23
C SER A 221 -15.78 2.60 -11.54
N TYR A 222 -15.32 2.89 -10.32
CA TYR A 222 -15.71 4.10 -9.62
C TYR A 222 -15.31 5.38 -10.39
N ALA A 223 -14.06 5.44 -10.85
CA ALA A 223 -13.56 6.57 -11.62
C ALA A 223 -14.41 6.83 -12.87
N SER A 224 -14.73 5.77 -13.62
CA SER A 224 -15.56 5.83 -14.82
C SER A 224 -16.99 6.29 -14.50
N VAL A 225 -17.66 5.63 -13.55
CA VAL A 225 -19.08 5.92 -13.19
C VAL A 225 -19.25 7.33 -12.63
N GLN A 226 -18.28 7.82 -11.86
CA GLN A 226 -18.34 9.16 -11.27
C GLN A 226 -17.80 10.26 -12.22
N GLY A 227 -17.29 9.90 -13.41
CA GLY A 227 -16.70 10.83 -14.35
C GLY A 227 -15.51 11.58 -13.77
N ILE A 228 -14.63 10.86 -13.05
CA ILE A 228 -13.35 11.37 -12.56
C ILE A 228 -12.45 11.66 -13.76
N ARG A 229 -11.66 12.73 -13.68
CA ARG A 229 -10.68 13.11 -14.72
C ARG A 229 -9.26 13.13 -14.21
N THR A 230 -9.09 13.36 -12.92
CA THR A 230 -7.78 13.46 -12.29
C THR A 230 -7.69 12.54 -11.07
N VAL A 231 -6.52 11.94 -10.84
CA VAL A 231 -6.26 11.08 -9.68
C VAL A 231 -5.03 11.57 -8.95
N ARG A 232 -5.15 11.71 -7.63
CA ARG A 232 -4.03 11.93 -6.70
C ARG A 232 -4.04 10.81 -5.68
N ALA A 233 -3.16 9.84 -5.82
CA ALA A 233 -3.03 8.74 -4.90
C ALA A 233 -1.80 8.97 -4.00
N PHE A 234 -1.95 8.77 -2.70
CA PHE A 234 -0.85 8.85 -1.76
C PHE A 234 -0.60 7.48 -1.15
N ALA A 235 0.65 7.05 -1.07
CA ALA A 235 1.04 5.84 -0.37
C ALA A 235 2.53 5.88 0.02
N SER A 236 2.95 5.00 0.93
CA SER A 236 4.39 4.75 1.10
C SER A 236 4.88 3.92 -0.09
N SER A 237 6.08 4.23 -0.59
CA SER A 237 6.65 3.66 -1.83
C SER A 237 6.68 2.12 -1.85
N THR A 238 6.93 1.47 -0.71
CA THR A 238 7.05 0.01 -0.56
C THR A 238 5.82 -0.67 0.05
N SER A 239 4.68 0.03 0.15
CA SER A 239 3.49 -0.52 0.80
C SER A 239 2.66 -1.42 -0.13
N PRO A 240 1.83 -2.33 0.42
CA PRO A 240 0.84 -3.04 -0.40
C PRO A 240 -0.10 -2.10 -1.16
N TYR A 241 -0.36 -0.90 -0.62
CA TYR A 241 -1.18 0.13 -1.26
C TYR A 241 -0.53 0.65 -2.55
N SER A 242 0.76 0.99 -2.52
CA SER A 242 1.47 1.45 -3.73
C SER A 242 1.54 0.36 -4.79
N SER A 243 1.66 -0.92 -4.38
CA SER A 243 1.58 -2.05 -5.32
C SER A 243 0.21 -2.17 -6.00
N VAL A 244 -0.89 -1.94 -5.28
CA VAL A 244 -2.23 -1.89 -5.89
C VAL A 244 -2.31 -0.74 -6.89
N LEU A 245 -1.90 0.46 -6.47
CA LEU A 245 -2.03 1.71 -7.22
C LEU A 245 -1.20 1.73 -8.51
N ARG A 246 0.04 1.24 -8.47
CA ARG A 246 0.90 1.10 -9.67
C ARG A 246 0.38 0.09 -10.68
N GLY A 247 -0.48 -0.84 -10.25
CA GLY A 247 -1.06 -1.86 -11.11
C GLY A 247 -2.32 -1.39 -11.86
N ILE A 248 -2.76 -0.14 -11.69
CA ILE A 248 -3.97 0.40 -12.30
C ILE A 248 -3.62 1.03 -13.65
N ARG A 249 -4.39 0.69 -14.68
CA ARG A 249 -4.34 1.34 -16.00
C ARG A 249 -5.39 2.44 -16.07
N TRP A 250 -5.06 3.61 -15.54
CA TRP A 250 -6.00 4.73 -15.37
C TRP A 250 -6.59 5.23 -16.70
N ASP A 251 -5.88 5.06 -17.80
CA ASP A 251 -6.31 5.36 -19.17
C ASP A 251 -7.57 4.58 -19.59
N GLU A 252 -7.79 3.37 -19.06
CA GLU A 252 -9.01 2.60 -19.32
C GLU A 252 -10.28 3.27 -18.81
N ALA A 253 -10.15 4.12 -17.78
CA ALA A 253 -11.27 4.86 -17.19
C ALA A 253 -11.39 6.30 -17.74
N GLY A 254 -10.60 6.66 -18.76
CA GLY A 254 -10.59 8.02 -19.32
C GLY A 254 -10.00 9.07 -18.36
N ILE A 255 -9.12 8.64 -17.43
CA ILE A 255 -8.36 9.54 -16.58
C ILE A 255 -7.24 10.16 -17.41
N GLU A 256 -7.22 11.49 -17.45
CA GLU A 256 -6.28 12.27 -18.25
C GLU A 256 -4.98 12.53 -17.49
N ASP A 257 -5.06 12.60 -16.16
CA ASP A 257 -3.93 12.90 -15.29
C ASP A 257 -4.03 12.10 -13.98
N ALA A 258 -3.17 11.09 -13.84
CA ALA A 258 -3.06 10.27 -12.65
C ALA A 258 -1.66 10.38 -12.05
N LEU A 259 -1.61 10.58 -10.73
CA LEU A 259 -0.34 10.70 -10.02
C LEU A 259 -0.36 9.90 -8.73
N LEU A 260 0.61 8.99 -8.59
CA LEU A 260 0.96 8.38 -7.32
C LEU A 260 2.08 9.20 -6.67
N VAL A 261 1.76 9.78 -5.52
CA VAL A 261 2.64 10.60 -4.70
C VAL A 261 3.15 9.77 -3.52
N THR A 262 4.46 9.58 -3.44
CA THR A 262 5.10 8.82 -2.36
C THR A 262 6.18 9.66 -1.67
N PRO A 263 6.32 9.65 -0.33
CA PRO A 263 7.46 10.30 0.30
C PRO A 263 8.79 9.67 -0.13
N GLU A 264 9.82 10.49 -0.29
CA GLU A 264 11.20 10.06 -0.60
C GLU A 264 11.65 8.92 0.34
N ALA A 265 12.26 7.90 -0.25
CA ALA A 265 12.83 6.79 0.54
C ALA A 265 14.12 7.24 1.25
N LYS A 266 14.05 7.47 2.57
CA LYS A 266 15.22 7.73 3.43
C LYS A 266 15.36 6.69 4.55
N PRO A 267 16.58 6.39 5.02
CA PRO A 267 16.78 5.57 6.22
C PRO A 267 15.96 6.11 7.41
N GLY A 268 15.23 5.24 8.11
CA GLY A 268 14.31 5.63 9.19
C GLY A 268 13.00 6.30 8.73
N GLY A 269 12.80 6.46 7.42
CA GLY A 269 11.62 7.08 6.83
C GLY A 269 10.31 6.32 7.08
N THR A 270 10.36 5.03 7.41
CA THR A 270 9.17 4.19 7.60
C THR A 270 8.21 4.74 8.68
N HIS A 271 8.73 5.33 9.76
CA HIS A 271 7.91 5.94 10.81
C HIS A 271 7.43 7.35 10.45
N LYS A 272 8.19 8.07 9.63
CA LYS A 272 7.94 9.47 9.22
C LYS A 272 7.04 9.58 7.99
N SER A 273 7.01 8.53 7.16
CA SER A 273 6.29 8.48 5.89
C SER A 273 4.78 8.69 6.06
N PRO A 274 4.06 8.04 7.00
CA PRO A 274 2.63 8.27 7.14
C PRO A 274 2.29 9.71 7.53
N ALA A 275 3.05 10.30 8.46
CA ALA A 275 2.86 11.70 8.85
C ALA A 275 3.10 12.65 7.67
N SER A 276 4.18 12.43 6.92
CA SER A 276 4.50 13.21 5.71
C SER A 276 3.42 13.10 4.64
N ILE A 277 2.79 11.94 4.47
CA ILE A 277 1.62 11.79 3.59
C ILE A 277 0.46 12.66 4.07
N GLY A 278 0.16 12.64 5.37
CA GLY A 278 -0.91 13.48 5.94
C GLY A 278 -0.65 14.98 5.73
N GLU A 279 0.59 15.43 5.92
CA GLU A 279 1.00 16.82 5.64
C GLU A 279 0.92 17.16 4.15
N ALA A 280 1.28 16.24 3.25
CA ALA A 280 1.18 16.46 1.81
C ALA A 280 -0.29 16.56 1.36
N VAL A 281 -1.20 15.79 1.98
CA VAL A 281 -2.65 15.92 1.75
C VAL A 281 -3.16 17.27 2.28
N ALA A 282 -2.63 17.76 3.41
CA ALA A 282 -2.93 19.11 3.89
C ALA A 282 -2.44 20.19 2.92
N ALA A 283 -1.26 20.02 2.33
CA ALA A 283 -0.74 20.92 1.31
C ALA A 283 -1.56 20.89 0.02
N LEU A 284 -2.03 19.70 -0.40
CA LEU A 284 -2.95 19.56 -1.53
C LEU A 284 -4.26 20.34 -1.27
N ALA A 285 -4.85 20.15 -0.09
CA ALA A 285 -6.07 20.83 0.32
C ALA A 285 -5.91 22.36 0.36
N ALA A 286 -4.75 22.84 0.82
CA ALA A 286 -4.39 24.25 0.83
C ALA A 286 -3.96 24.80 -0.55
N ARG A 287 -4.00 23.98 -1.61
CA ARG A 287 -3.54 24.32 -2.97
C ARG A 287 -2.09 24.82 -3.02
N ASN A 288 -1.23 24.34 -2.13
CA ASN A 288 0.18 24.74 -2.05
C ASN A 288 1.15 23.56 -2.17
N LEU A 289 0.67 22.39 -2.61
CA LEU A 289 1.52 21.24 -2.91
C LEU A 289 2.33 21.50 -4.19
N ARG A 290 3.66 21.51 -4.05
CA ARG A 290 4.61 21.82 -5.13
C ARG A 290 5.66 20.72 -5.26
N SER A 291 6.39 20.69 -6.38
CA SER A 291 7.43 19.69 -6.64
C SER A 291 8.62 19.80 -5.69
N ASP A 292 8.87 21.01 -5.16
CA ASP A 292 9.88 21.31 -4.15
C ASP A 292 9.40 21.10 -2.69
N TRP A 293 8.16 20.68 -2.50
CA TRP A 293 7.56 20.52 -1.17
C TRP A 293 8.35 19.53 -0.31
N LYS A 294 8.51 19.87 0.97
CA LYS A 294 9.11 19.02 2.00
C LYS A 294 8.18 18.92 3.20
N SER A 295 8.10 17.74 3.80
CA SER A 295 7.41 17.54 5.07
C SER A 295 8.18 18.18 6.22
N SER A 296 7.53 18.32 7.38
CA SER A 296 8.15 18.74 8.65
C SER A 296 9.32 17.82 9.07
N TYR A 297 9.40 16.63 8.49
CA TYR A 297 10.45 15.65 8.69
C TYR A 297 11.58 15.71 7.66
N GLY A 298 11.56 16.67 6.74
CA GLY A 298 12.56 16.82 5.67
C GLY A 298 12.46 15.76 4.57
N LEU A 299 11.32 15.09 4.42
CA LEU A 299 11.07 14.18 3.31
C LEU A 299 10.44 14.96 2.16
N GLY A 300 11.00 14.86 0.95
CA GLY A 300 10.31 15.31 -0.25
C GLY A 300 9.32 14.27 -0.78
N LEU A 301 8.83 14.53 -1.97
CA LEU A 301 7.89 13.67 -2.68
C LEU A 301 8.52 13.13 -3.97
N GLU A 302 8.23 11.86 -4.22
CA GLU A 302 8.47 11.17 -5.47
C GLU A 302 7.12 10.95 -6.16
N PHE A 303 7.15 10.93 -7.49
CA PHE A 303 5.95 11.01 -8.32
C PHE A 303 5.98 9.95 -9.41
N ASP A 304 5.08 8.97 -9.33
CA ASP A 304 4.87 7.95 -10.36
C ASP A 304 3.60 8.31 -11.16
N GLY A 305 3.71 8.37 -12.50
CA GLY A 305 2.59 8.62 -13.42
C GLY A 305 2.21 7.38 -14.20
#